data_AF-D4XKN1-F1
#
_entry.id   AF-D4XKN1-F1
#
_cell.length_a   1.000
_cell.length_b   1.000
_cell.length_c   1.000
_cell.angle_alpha   90.00
_cell.angle_beta   90.00
_cell.angle_gamma   90.00
#
_symmetry.space_group_name_H-M   'P 1'
#
loop_
_entity.id
_entity.type
_entity.pdbx_description
1 polymer ?
#
loop_
_entity_poly.entity_id
_entity_poly.type
_entity_poly.pdbx_seq_one_letter_code
_entity_poly.pdbx_strand_id
1 'polypeptide(L)'
;MAQGGQCKPYGRLHVNLDESDEFGTFIFRTTGFNSIRTLAARLSYYHAASNGLLSCLPLQLTLRGKSTTQSYRQPVYYVDLTLREGVDLQSALQTARDIDQQSKQAGFNQEALDQTARQGFANGLFEMDIEEGLDVVDEFYQEEGLHQPVVEQNAFDIQQGLKGSVTALN
;
A
#
# COMPACT_ATOMS: atom_id res chain seq x y z
N MET A 1 19.76 -12.41 5.40
CA MET A 1 18.51 -13.18 5.22
C MET A 1 18.56 -14.35 6.19
N ALA A 2 17.50 -14.58 6.98
CA ALA A 2 17.49 -15.63 8.00
C ALA A 2 17.75 -17.02 7.38
N GLN A 3 18.53 -17.85 8.06
CA GLN A 3 18.79 -19.23 7.65
C GLN A 3 17.47 -20.01 7.63
N GLY A 4 17.05 -20.48 6.45
CA GLY A 4 15.90 -21.38 6.30
C GLY A 4 14.73 -20.88 5.45
N GLY A 5 14.75 -19.64 4.94
CA GLY A 5 13.71 -19.16 4.01
C GLY A 5 12.30 -19.01 4.62
N GLN A 6 12.17 -19.07 5.95
CA GLN A 6 10.89 -19.03 6.65
C GLN A 6 10.37 -17.61 6.92
N CYS A 7 11.16 -16.57 6.63
CA CYS A 7 10.71 -15.17 6.75
C CYS A 7 10.30 -14.64 5.38
N LYS A 8 9.00 -14.35 5.18
CA LYS A 8 8.56 -13.57 4.02
C LYS A 8 8.94 -12.11 4.24
N PRO A 9 9.47 -11.41 3.21
CA PRO A 9 9.73 -9.99 3.33
C PRO A 9 8.41 -9.23 3.46
N TYR A 10 8.39 -8.20 4.28
CA TYR A 10 7.26 -7.29 4.43
C TYR A 10 7.76 -5.85 4.28
N GLY A 11 7.06 -5.07 3.46
CA GLY A 11 7.41 -3.68 3.19
C GLY A 11 6.21 -2.78 3.42
N ARG A 12 6.47 -1.62 4.03
CA ARG A 12 5.53 -0.51 4.13
C ARG A 12 6.14 0.71 3.47
N LEU A 13 5.39 1.31 2.57
CA LEU A 13 5.74 2.55 1.94
C LEU A 13 4.72 3.60 2.35
N HIS A 14 5.17 4.58 3.13
CA HIS A 14 4.40 5.76 3.50
C HIS A 14 4.58 6.82 2.42
N VAL A 15 3.48 7.25 1.81
CA VAL A 15 3.48 8.30 0.78
C VAL A 15 2.31 9.24 1.02
N ASN A 16 2.48 10.52 0.71
CA ASN A 16 1.36 11.44 0.62
C ASN A 16 0.81 11.41 -0.81
N LEU A 17 -0.49 11.17 -0.96
CA LEU A 17 -1.20 11.09 -2.25
C LEU A 17 -2.26 12.18 -2.42
N ASP A 18 -2.58 12.93 -1.36
CA ASP A 18 -3.66 13.91 -1.35
C ASP A 18 -3.12 15.29 -0.94
N GLU A 19 -3.51 16.31 -1.69
CA GLU A 19 -3.13 17.70 -1.40
C GLU A 19 -3.96 18.29 -0.24
N SER A 20 -4.96 17.56 0.27
CA SER A 20 -5.85 18.02 1.34
C SER A 20 -5.31 17.87 2.77
N ASP A 21 -4.34 16.97 2.99
CA ASP A 21 -3.68 16.74 4.28
C ASP A 21 -2.16 16.69 4.07
N GLU A 22 -1.47 17.77 4.44
CA GLU A 22 -0.04 17.92 4.19
C GLU A 22 0.83 16.90 4.93
N PHE A 23 0.34 16.38 6.07
CA PHE A 23 1.03 15.36 6.86
C PHE A 23 0.33 13.99 6.83
N GLY A 24 -0.77 13.90 6.09
CA GLY A 24 -1.48 12.67 5.81
C GLY A 24 -0.58 11.68 5.07
N THR A 25 -0.73 10.40 5.40
CA THR A 25 0.01 9.34 4.74
C THR A 25 -0.89 8.19 4.33
N PHE A 26 -0.80 7.83 3.06
CA PHE A 26 -1.24 6.55 2.55
C PHE A 26 -0.13 5.50 2.79
N ILE A 27 -0.52 4.34 3.30
CA ILE A 27 0.40 3.25 3.60
C ILE A 27 0.20 2.14 2.56
N PHE A 28 1.16 1.99 1.65
CA PHE A 28 1.23 0.84 0.77
C PHE A 28 1.92 -0.33 1.49
N ARG A 29 1.15 -1.36 1.84
CA ARG A 29 1.63 -2.60 2.46
C ARG A 29 1.85 -3.67 1.40
N THR A 30 2.96 -4.40 1.45
CA THR A 30 3.20 -5.51 0.52
C THR A 30 4.17 -6.55 1.09
N THR A 31 3.92 -7.82 0.77
CA THR A 31 4.90 -8.92 0.96
C THR A 31 5.63 -9.27 -0.35
N GLY A 32 5.32 -8.55 -1.45
CA GLY A 32 5.82 -8.83 -2.79
C GLY A 32 7.27 -8.41 -2.96
N PHE A 33 8.17 -9.40 -3.06
CA PHE A 33 9.62 -9.16 -3.23
C PHE A 33 9.94 -8.22 -4.41
N ASN A 34 9.24 -8.36 -5.54
CA ASN A 34 9.46 -7.49 -6.70
C ASN A 34 9.11 -6.03 -6.40
N SER A 35 8.02 -5.77 -5.69
CA SER A 35 7.62 -4.42 -5.28
C SER A 35 8.61 -3.83 -4.28
N ILE A 36 8.92 -4.56 -3.21
CA ILE A 36 9.85 -4.10 -2.17
C ILE A 36 11.20 -3.72 -2.77
N ARG A 37 11.80 -4.61 -3.57
CA ARG A 37 13.09 -4.37 -4.21
C ARG A 37 13.05 -3.16 -5.15
N THR A 38 12.00 -3.07 -5.96
CA THR A 38 11.91 -2.03 -7.00
C THR A 38 11.67 -0.66 -6.37
N LEU A 39 10.73 -0.55 -5.43
CA LEU A 39 10.44 0.69 -4.72
C LEU A 39 11.66 1.20 -3.95
N ALA A 40 12.34 0.33 -3.18
CA ALA A 40 13.52 0.72 -2.42
C ALA A 40 14.66 1.23 -3.32
N ALA A 41 14.91 0.54 -4.45
CA ALA A 41 15.92 0.95 -5.41
C ALA A 41 15.56 2.28 -6.08
N ARG A 42 14.32 2.44 -6.56
CA ARG A 42 13.85 3.67 -7.21
C ARG A 42 13.90 4.88 -6.29
N LEU A 43 13.44 4.74 -5.05
CA LEU A 43 13.51 5.80 -4.05
C LEU A 43 14.97 6.23 -3.83
N SER A 44 15.88 5.28 -3.68
CA SER A 44 17.31 5.56 -3.51
C SER A 44 17.92 6.27 -4.71
N TYR A 45 17.56 5.85 -5.93
CA TYR A 45 18.05 6.48 -7.17
C TYR A 45 17.52 7.89 -7.34
N TYR A 46 16.23 8.11 -7.12
CA TYR A 46 15.65 9.45 -7.23
C TYR A 46 16.19 10.39 -6.16
N HIS A 47 16.34 9.92 -4.92
CA HIS A 47 16.95 10.69 -3.85
C HIS A 47 18.39 11.09 -4.17
N ALA A 48 19.20 10.16 -4.70
CA ALA A 48 20.57 10.45 -5.11
C ALA A 48 20.62 11.41 -6.31
N ALA A 49 19.78 11.20 -7.32
CA ALA A 49 19.72 12.04 -8.52
C ALA A 49 19.23 13.46 -8.23
N SER A 50 18.32 13.64 -7.28
CA SER A 50 17.79 14.95 -6.88
C SER A 50 18.56 15.62 -5.75
N ASN A 51 19.65 15.02 -5.28
CA ASN A 51 20.45 15.54 -4.17
C ASN A 51 19.60 15.80 -2.90
N GLY A 52 18.71 14.85 -2.58
CA GLY A 52 17.83 14.90 -1.41
C GLY A 52 16.46 15.55 -1.63
N LEU A 53 16.18 16.11 -2.81
CA LEU A 53 14.89 16.76 -3.12
C LEU A 53 13.81 15.77 -3.57
N LEU A 54 13.72 14.61 -2.89
CA LEU A 54 12.78 13.55 -3.28
C LEU A 54 11.31 14.01 -3.12
N SER A 55 11.00 14.79 -2.09
CA SER A 55 9.64 15.32 -1.83
C SER A 55 9.14 16.29 -2.91
N CYS A 56 10.06 16.93 -3.64
CA CYS A 56 9.73 17.88 -4.70
C CYS A 56 9.61 17.23 -6.08
N LEU A 57 9.91 15.93 -6.22
CA LEU A 57 9.83 15.24 -7.50
C LEU A 57 8.39 14.82 -7.81
N PRO A 58 7.92 14.99 -9.07
CA PRO A 58 6.61 14.54 -9.49
C PRO A 58 6.62 13.03 -9.74
N LEU A 59 6.60 12.24 -8.66
CA LEU A 59 6.60 10.78 -8.71
C LEU A 59 5.17 10.22 -8.79
N GLN A 60 5.04 9.01 -9.31
CA GLN A 60 3.80 8.24 -9.35
C GLN A 60 4.08 6.76 -9.09
N LEU A 61 3.13 6.09 -8.44
CA LEU A 61 3.12 4.64 -8.28
C LEU A 61 2.43 4.02 -9.49
N THR A 62 3.09 3.04 -10.13
CA THR A 62 2.56 2.34 -11.30
C THR A 62 2.47 0.86 -11.05
N LEU A 63 1.31 0.25 -11.35
CA LEU A 63 1.14 -1.19 -11.30
C LEU A 63 1.64 -1.82 -12.59
N ARG A 64 2.66 -2.68 -12.51
CA ARG A 64 3.25 -3.36 -13.66
C ARG A 64 3.01 -4.84 -13.62
N GLY A 65 2.58 -5.40 -14.75
CA GLY A 65 2.52 -6.84 -14.97
C GLY A 65 3.87 -7.40 -15.41
N LYS A 66 4.30 -8.50 -14.80
CA LYS A 66 5.37 -9.35 -15.30
C LYS A 66 4.83 -10.75 -15.49
N SER A 67 5.06 -11.34 -16.66
CA SER A 67 4.93 -12.78 -16.84
C SER A 67 6.29 -13.41 -16.53
N THR A 68 6.33 -14.34 -15.59
CA THR A 68 7.55 -15.10 -15.31
C THR A 68 7.32 -16.57 -15.61
N THR A 69 8.35 -17.25 -16.09
CA THR A 69 8.33 -18.70 -16.29
C THR A 69 8.09 -19.47 -14.97
N GLN A 70 8.47 -18.88 -13.83
CA GLN A 70 8.32 -19.44 -12.49
C GLN A 70 6.90 -19.31 -11.90
N SER A 71 6.04 -18.45 -12.46
CA SER A 71 4.64 -18.28 -12.02
C SER A 71 3.65 -19.15 -12.79
N TYR A 72 4.10 -20.20 -13.48
CA TYR A 72 3.26 -21.06 -14.32
C TYR A 72 2.38 -20.28 -15.32
N ARG A 73 2.88 -19.15 -15.84
CA ARG A 73 2.16 -18.22 -16.74
C ARG A 73 0.98 -17.47 -16.10
N GLN A 74 0.82 -17.47 -14.77
CA GLN A 74 -0.07 -16.52 -14.11
C GLN A 74 0.55 -15.12 -14.11
N PRO A 75 -0.23 -14.06 -14.42
CA PRO A 75 0.25 -12.69 -14.41
C PRO A 75 0.61 -12.27 -12.98
N VAL A 76 1.86 -11.83 -12.78
CA VAL A 76 2.33 -11.29 -11.49
C VAL A 76 2.37 -9.78 -11.59
N TYR A 77 1.65 -9.09 -10.71
CA TYR A 77 1.67 -7.64 -10.64
C TYR A 77 2.64 -7.16 -9.55
N TYR A 78 3.36 -6.08 -9.82
CA TYR A 78 4.19 -5.40 -8.83
C TYR A 78 4.09 -3.89 -9.01
N VAL A 79 4.15 -3.16 -7.91
CA VAL A 79 4.23 -1.69 -7.91
C VAL A 79 5.68 -1.23 -8.20
N ASP A 80 5.82 -0.28 -9.11
CA ASP A 80 7.05 0.46 -9.44
C ASP A 80 6.83 1.96 -9.16
N LEU A 81 7.91 2.69 -8.95
CA LEU A 81 7.92 4.14 -8.75
C LEU A 81 8.59 4.80 -9.95
N THR A 82 7.88 5.71 -10.61
CA THR A 82 8.39 6.45 -11.78
C THR A 82 8.10 7.94 -11.64
N LEU A 83 8.71 8.76 -12.50
CA LEU A 83 8.20 10.11 -12.76
C LEU A 83 6.80 10.02 -13.39
N ARG A 84 6.00 11.09 -13.22
CA ARG A 84 4.73 11.26 -13.93
C ARG A 84 4.95 11.16 -15.44
N GLU A 85 3.93 10.65 -16.13
CA GLU A 85 3.98 10.51 -17.58
C GLU A 85 4.22 11.86 -18.27
N GLY A 86 5.07 11.86 -19.30
CA GLY A 86 5.42 13.06 -20.05
C GLY A 86 6.47 13.97 -19.38
N VAL A 87 6.95 13.63 -18.18
CA VAL A 87 7.99 14.41 -17.49
C VAL A 87 9.37 13.80 -17.72
N ASP A 88 10.28 14.59 -18.30
CA ASP A 88 11.69 14.23 -18.40
C ASP A 88 12.43 14.45 -17.08
N LEU A 89 13.46 13.63 -16.81
CA LEU A 89 14.23 13.71 -15.57
C LEU A 89 14.92 15.06 -15.40
N GLN A 90 15.52 15.62 -16.45
CA GLN A 90 16.22 16.91 -16.35
C GLN A 90 15.24 18.03 -15.99
N SER A 91 14.06 18.03 -16.61
CA SER A 91 12.99 18.99 -16.30
C SER A 91 12.48 18.82 -14.85
N ALA A 92 12.22 17.57 -14.43
CA ALA A 92 11.80 17.29 -13.06
C ALA A 92 12.81 17.78 -12.01
N LEU A 93 14.10 17.58 -12.27
CA LEU A 93 15.16 18.03 -11.36
C LEU A 93 15.24 19.56 -11.28
N GLN A 94 15.01 20.27 -12.38
CA GLN A 94 14.98 21.73 -12.37
C GLN A 94 13.76 22.23 -11.57
N THR A 95 12.57 21.73 -11.88
CA THR A 95 11.34 22.08 -11.17
C THR A 95 11.44 21.76 -9.67
N ALA A 96 12.05 20.62 -9.30
CA ALA A 96 12.25 20.25 -7.90
C ALA A 96 13.11 21.27 -7.14
N ARG A 97 14.15 21.84 -7.77
CA ARG A 97 14.98 22.90 -7.16
C ARG A 97 14.20 24.19 -6.98
N ASP A 98 13.39 24.55 -7.98
CA ASP A 98 12.59 25.77 -7.93
C ASP A 98 11.53 25.68 -6.81
N ILE A 99 10.89 24.51 -6.65
CA ILE A 99 9.97 24.21 -5.55
C ILE A 99 10.68 24.30 -4.21
N ASP A 100 11.83 23.61 -4.04
CA ASP A 100 12.60 23.65 -2.79
C ASP A 100 12.98 25.08 -2.36
N GLN A 101 13.40 25.91 -3.33
CA GLN A 101 13.72 27.30 -3.06
C GLN A 101 12.48 28.10 -2.60
N GLN A 102 11.33 27.91 -3.24
CA GLN A 102 10.08 28.57 -2.85
C GLN A 102 9.60 28.10 -1.47
N SER A 103 9.66 26.79 -1.19
CA SER A 103 9.30 26.20 0.10
C SER A 103 10.17 26.76 1.22
N LYS A 104 11.49 26.88 1.01
CA LYS A 104 12.40 27.50 1.98
C LYS A 104 12.08 28.97 2.23
N GLN A 105 11.73 29.72 1.19
CA GLN A 105 11.29 31.12 1.33
C GLN A 105 9.99 31.26 2.12
N ALA A 106 9.08 30.30 1.98
CA ALA A 106 7.85 30.21 2.77
C ALA A 106 8.08 29.77 4.22
N GLY A 107 9.31 29.38 4.59
CA GLY A 107 9.67 28.93 5.93
C GLY A 107 9.49 27.43 6.18
N PHE A 108 9.28 26.63 5.13
CA PHE A 108 9.17 25.18 5.26
C PHE A 108 10.55 24.55 5.51
N ASN A 109 10.66 23.80 6.60
CA ASN A 109 11.90 23.15 7.01
C ASN A 109 11.85 21.64 6.78
N GLN A 110 12.13 21.22 5.54
CA GLN A 110 12.16 19.81 5.16
C GLN A 110 13.19 19.00 5.98
N GLU A 111 14.38 19.56 6.25
CA GLU A 111 15.43 18.84 6.98
C GLU A 111 15.02 18.53 8.43
N ALA A 112 14.40 19.48 9.12
CA ALA A 112 13.89 19.26 10.47
C ALA A 112 12.72 18.27 10.50
N LEU A 113 11.85 18.33 9.48
CA LEU A 113 10.76 17.36 9.32
C LEU A 113 11.33 15.94 9.13
N ASP A 114 12.30 15.76 8.24
CA ASP A 114 12.93 14.46 7.97
C ASP A 114 13.63 13.90 9.21
N GLN A 115 14.30 14.75 9.99
CA GLN A 115 14.94 14.35 11.25
C GLN A 115 13.89 13.89 12.28
N THR A 116 12.81 14.66 12.44
CA THR A 116 11.71 14.33 13.35
C THR A 116 11.02 13.05 12.93
N ALA A 117 10.76 12.86 11.64
CA ALA A 117 10.18 11.64 11.10
C ALA A 117 11.08 10.42 11.35
N ARG A 118 12.39 10.56 11.18
CA ARG A 118 13.35 9.48 11.44
C ARG A 118 13.41 9.09 12.92
N GLN A 119 13.31 10.07 13.82
CA GLN A 119 13.20 9.83 15.26
C GLN A 119 11.87 9.17 15.62
N GLY A 120 10.75 9.67 15.08
CA GLY A 120 9.42 9.09 15.27
C GLY A 120 9.35 7.65 14.78
N PHE A 121 9.93 7.34 13.62
CA PHE A 121 10.01 5.98 13.10
C PHE A 121 10.77 5.04 14.04
N ALA A 122 11.88 5.48 14.64
CA ALA A 122 12.61 4.70 15.63
C ALA A 122 11.78 4.40 16.89
N ASN A 123 10.91 5.33 17.29
CA ASN A 123 10.01 5.18 18.44
C ASN A 123 8.80 4.28 18.12
N GLY A 124 8.26 4.36 16.90
CA GLY A 124 7.09 3.60 16.43
C GLY A 124 7.35 2.11 16.15
N LEU A 125 8.61 1.66 16.19
CA LEU A 125 8.96 0.24 16.02
C LEU A 125 8.26 -0.68 17.05
N PHE A 126 7.76 -0.14 18.15
CA PHE A 126 7.05 -0.88 19.21
C PHE A 126 5.54 -1.03 19.00
N GLU A 127 4.88 -0.24 18.14
CA GLU A 127 3.42 -0.37 17.89
C GLU A 127 3.07 -1.49 16.88
N MET A 128 4.06 -2.32 16.54
CA MET A 128 4.02 -3.24 15.40
C MET A 128 3.28 -4.58 15.64
N ASP A 129 2.61 -4.78 16.78
CA ASP A 129 2.43 -6.14 17.32
C ASP A 129 1.00 -6.64 17.59
N ILE A 130 -0.08 -5.92 17.26
CA ILE A 130 -1.45 -6.43 17.57
C ILE A 130 -2.42 -6.40 16.39
N GLU A 131 -2.63 -5.27 15.73
CA GLU A 131 -3.56 -5.24 14.57
C GLU A 131 -2.91 -5.77 13.29
N GLU A 132 -1.61 -5.54 13.09
CA GLU A 132 -0.91 -5.97 11.88
C GLU A 132 -0.63 -7.47 11.84
N GLY A 133 -0.55 -8.12 13.00
CA GLY A 133 -0.48 -9.58 13.08
C GLY A 133 -1.75 -10.26 12.55
N LEU A 134 -2.92 -9.64 12.74
CA LEU A 134 -4.21 -10.17 12.29
C LEU A 134 -4.43 -9.98 10.78
N ASP A 135 -4.08 -8.80 10.24
CA ASP A 135 -4.18 -8.49 8.80
C ASP A 135 -3.23 -9.37 7.95
N VAL A 136 -2.04 -9.66 8.50
CA VAL A 136 -1.08 -10.61 7.89
C VAL A 136 -1.60 -12.05 7.95
N VAL A 137 -2.37 -12.44 8.97
CA VAL A 137 -2.94 -13.80 9.04
C VAL A 137 -3.97 -14.02 7.93
N ASP A 138 -4.82 -13.04 7.64
CA ASP A 138 -5.81 -13.12 6.55
C ASP A 138 -5.17 -13.19 5.16
N GLU A 139 -4.05 -12.49 4.92
CA GLU A 139 -3.30 -12.61 3.64
C GLU A 139 -2.55 -13.94 3.49
N PHE A 140 -2.24 -14.63 4.59
CA PHE A 140 -1.47 -15.89 4.58
C PHE A 140 -2.36 -17.14 4.56
N TYR A 141 -3.58 -17.05 5.08
CA TYR A 141 -4.63 -18.04 4.90
C TYR A 141 -5.63 -17.49 3.89
N GLN A 142 -5.36 -17.67 2.58
CA GLN A 142 -6.48 -17.81 1.67
C GLN A 142 -7.37 -18.91 2.27
N GLU A 143 -8.67 -18.67 2.44
CA GLU A 143 -9.61 -19.74 2.72
C GLU A 143 -9.41 -20.80 1.64
N GLU A 144 -8.60 -21.82 1.93
CA GLU A 144 -8.47 -23.02 1.12
C GLU A 144 -9.82 -23.71 1.21
N GLY A 145 -10.72 -23.34 0.30
CA GLY A 145 -11.93 -24.09 0.01
C GLY A 145 -12.71 -24.53 1.24
N LEU A 146 -13.16 -23.59 2.07
CA LEU A 146 -14.46 -23.83 2.71
C LEU A 146 -15.50 -23.77 1.59
N HIS A 147 -15.68 -24.91 0.94
CA HIS A 147 -17.00 -25.38 0.56
C HIS A 147 -17.83 -25.25 1.84
N GLN A 148 -18.36 -24.06 2.11
CA GLN A 148 -19.57 -23.94 2.88
C GLN A 148 -20.52 -24.86 2.13
N PRO A 149 -21.07 -25.92 2.75
CA PRO A 149 -22.24 -26.52 2.16
C PRO A 149 -23.19 -25.34 1.99
N VAL A 150 -23.54 -25.04 0.74
CA VAL A 150 -24.66 -24.16 0.44
C VAL A 150 -25.78 -24.79 1.26
N VAL A 151 -26.10 -24.16 2.38
CA VAL A 151 -27.33 -24.48 3.08
C VAL A 151 -28.36 -24.06 2.05
N GLU A 152 -28.90 -25.05 1.34
CA GLU A 152 -30.13 -24.89 0.60
C GLU A 152 -31.09 -24.23 1.59
N GLN A 153 -31.25 -22.92 1.41
CA GLN A 153 -32.40 -22.22 1.93
C GLN A 153 -33.55 -22.84 1.15
N ASN A 154 -34.07 -23.94 1.68
CA ASN A 154 -35.41 -24.39 1.41
C ASN A 154 -36.25 -23.14 1.55
N ALA A 155 -36.71 -22.62 0.42
CA ALA A 155 -37.67 -21.55 0.36
C ALA A 155 -38.82 -22.00 1.28
N PHE A 156 -38.84 -21.44 2.48
CA PHE A 156 -39.94 -21.62 3.39
C PHE A 156 -41.12 -21.02 2.65
N ASP A 157 -41.96 -21.91 2.15
CA ASP A 157 -43.12 -21.62 1.35
C ASP A 157 -44.00 -20.67 2.18
N ILE A 158 -43.94 -19.37 1.85
CA ILE A 158 -44.62 -18.29 2.58
C ILE A 158 -46.14 -18.56 2.66
N GLN A 159 -46.65 -19.45 1.79
CA GLN A 159 -48.04 -19.89 1.80
C GLN A 159 -48.41 -20.83 2.97
N GLN A 160 -47.45 -21.53 3.60
CA GLN A 160 -47.74 -22.39 4.75
C GLN A 160 -47.78 -21.64 6.08
N GLY A 161 -47.01 -20.56 6.23
CA GLY A 161 -47.00 -19.72 7.44
C GLY A 161 -48.28 -18.88 7.62
N LEU A 162 -48.99 -18.57 6.54
CA LEU A 162 -50.20 -17.73 6.57
C LEU A 162 -51.49 -18.51 6.89
N LYS A 163 -51.46 -19.84 6.99
CA LYS A 163 -52.62 -20.65 7.42
C LYS A 163 -52.76 -20.80 8.95
N GLY A 164 -51.76 -20.37 9.72
CA GLY A 164 -51.74 -20.47 11.18
C GLY A 164 -52.23 -19.24 11.96
N SER A 165 -52.41 -18.08 11.30
CA SER A 165 -52.58 -16.80 11.99
C SER A 165 -53.90 -16.06 11.74
N VAL A 166 -54.98 -16.77 11.34
CA VAL A 166 -56.33 -16.16 11.33
C VAL A 166 -57.32 -17.07 12.03
N THR A 167 -57.59 -16.77 13.30
CA THR A 167 -58.80 -17.24 13.99
C THR A 167 -59.88 -16.19 13.77
N ALA A 168 -60.99 -16.56 13.13
CA ALA A 168 -62.18 -15.72 13.09
C ALA A 168 -62.79 -15.67 14.50
N LEU A 169 -62.95 -14.47 15.05
CA LEU A 169 -63.80 -14.24 16.21
C LEU A 169 -65.26 -14.30 15.74
N ASN A 170 -66.06 -15.14 16.40
CA ASN A 170 -67.53 -15.16 16.26
C ASN A 170 -68.15 -13.84 16.70
#